data_AF-A0A357N8Q8-F1
#
_entry.id   AF-A0A357N8Q8-F1
#
_cell.length_a   1.000
_cell.length_b   1.000
_cell.length_c   1.000
_cell.angle_alpha   90.00
_cell.angle_beta   90.00
_cell.angle_gamma   90.00
#
_symmetry.space_group_name_H-M   'P 1'
#
loop_
_entity.id
_entity.type
_entity.pdbx_description
1 polymer ?
#
loop_
_entity_poly.entity_id
_entity_poly.type
_entity_poly.pdbx_seq_one_letter_code
_entity_poly.pdbx_strand_id
1 'polypeptide(L)'
;MQSFSSPSLALVNLRGTVFTLEGDATVMDIARQLVRDLRGEPVIIQAEQKVLYHAGACVASNYVVAVFHLAISLLQAAGFSPETARRALLPLLTGTTANLQKTLPAQALTGPIARGDISTLSAHFS
;
A
#
# COMPACT_ATOMS: atom_id res chain seq x y z
N MET A 1 -7.62 6.24 -3.34
CA MET A 1 -7.12 5.90 -2.00
C MET A 1 -5.78 6.56 -1.88
N GLN A 2 -5.52 7.26 -0.77
CA GLN A 2 -4.22 7.90 -0.55
C GLN A 2 -3.93 7.94 0.95
N SER A 3 -2.68 7.69 1.32
CA SER A 3 -2.21 7.90 2.68
C SER A 3 -1.80 9.36 2.86
N PHE A 4 -2.42 10.04 3.81
CA PHE A 4 -2.10 11.43 4.14
C PHE A 4 -1.37 11.48 5.48
N SER A 5 -0.13 11.97 5.47
CA SER A 5 0.66 12.21 6.68
C SER A 5 0.73 13.69 7.06
N SER A 6 0.35 14.59 6.15
CA SER A 6 0.20 16.03 6.44
C SER A 6 -0.82 16.68 5.50
N PRO A 7 -1.50 17.77 5.94
CA PRO A 7 -2.45 18.51 5.10
C PRO A 7 -1.81 19.14 3.85
N SER A 8 -0.57 19.60 3.95
CA SER A 8 0.14 20.23 2.82
C SER A 8 0.51 19.23 1.72
N LEU A 9 0.93 18.02 2.09
CA LEU A 9 1.16 16.94 1.14
C LEU A 9 -0.14 16.36 0.59
N ALA A 10 -1.22 16.43 1.37
CA ALA A 10 -2.52 15.97 0.90
C ALA A 10 -2.94 16.70 -0.37
N LEU A 11 -2.88 18.04 -0.39
CA LEU A 11 -3.32 18.85 -1.53
C LEU A 11 -2.62 18.49 -2.85
N VAL A 12 -1.32 18.16 -2.79
CA VAL A 12 -0.54 17.74 -3.96
C VAL A 12 -0.96 16.35 -4.43
N ASN A 13 -1.20 15.45 -3.48
CA ASN A 13 -1.48 14.04 -3.74
C ASN A 13 -2.95 13.76 -4.12
N LEU A 14 -3.87 14.72 -3.97
CA LEU A 14 -5.29 14.53 -4.35
C LEU A 14 -5.49 14.29 -5.85
N ARG A 15 -4.61 14.85 -6.69
CA ARG A 15 -4.71 14.69 -8.15
C ARG A 15 -4.48 13.23 -8.54
N GLY A 16 -5.41 12.65 -9.30
CA GLY A 16 -5.38 11.25 -9.71
C GLY A 16 -5.69 10.26 -8.57
N THR A 17 -6.01 10.75 -7.37
CA THR A 17 -6.46 9.85 -6.29
C THR A 17 -7.84 9.32 -6.60
N VAL A 18 -8.02 8.00 -6.46
CA VAL A 18 -9.35 7.37 -6.50
C VAL A 18 -10.16 7.75 -5.26
N PHE A 19 -11.39 8.24 -5.41
CA PHE A 19 -12.33 8.47 -4.32
C PHE A 19 -13.48 7.49 -4.43
N THR A 20 -13.72 6.73 -3.37
CA THR A 20 -14.90 5.86 -3.31
C THR A 20 -16.11 6.66 -2.88
N LEU A 21 -17.19 6.54 -3.64
CA LEU A 21 -18.47 7.19 -3.40
C LEU A 21 -19.54 6.14 -3.12
N GLU A 22 -20.41 6.44 -2.16
CA GLU A 22 -21.59 5.65 -1.82
C GLU A 22 -22.64 6.61 -1.21
N GLY A 23 -23.92 6.37 -1.48
CA GLY A 23 -25.02 7.22 -1.06
C GLY A 23 -26.18 7.25 -2.07
N ASP A 24 -27.20 8.04 -1.77
CA ASP A 24 -28.41 8.14 -2.59
C ASP A 24 -28.16 8.74 -3.98
N ALA A 25 -28.94 8.27 -4.97
CA ALA A 25 -28.83 8.73 -6.35
C ALA A 25 -28.96 10.25 -6.50
N THR A 26 -29.74 10.90 -5.64
CA THR A 26 -29.99 12.35 -5.63
C THR A 26 -28.74 13.18 -5.29
N VAL A 27 -27.76 12.62 -4.58
CA VAL A 27 -26.52 13.33 -4.19
C VAL A 27 -25.28 12.82 -4.93
N MET A 28 -25.38 11.72 -5.67
CA MET A 28 -24.25 11.13 -6.40
C MET A 28 -23.67 12.03 -7.48
N ASP A 29 -24.49 12.83 -8.16
CA ASP A 29 -23.96 13.75 -9.17
C ASP A 29 -23.12 14.88 -8.55
N ILE A 30 -23.55 15.39 -7.39
CA ILE A 30 -22.80 16.38 -6.62
C ILE A 30 -21.48 15.76 -6.11
N ALA A 31 -21.54 14.55 -5.54
CA ALA A 31 -20.36 13.86 -5.04
C ALA A 31 -19.34 13.57 -6.15
N ARG A 32 -19.80 13.11 -7.33
CA ARG A 32 -18.93 12.92 -8.50
C ARG A 32 -18.32 14.25 -8.96
N GLN A 33 -19.08 15.33 -8.96
CA GLN A 33 -18.57 16.63 -9.37
C GLN A 33 -17.49 17.14 -8.42
N LEU A 34 -17.71 17.02 -7.11
CA LEU A 34 -16.71 17.36 -6.10
C LEU A 34 -15.40 16.61 -6.31
N VAL A 35 -15.46 15.30 -6.55
CA VAL A 35 -14.25 14.49 -6.82
C VAL A 35 -13.52 14.98 -8.08
N ARG A 36 -14.28 15.31 -9.14
CA ARG A 36 -13.69 15.86 -10.38
C ARG A 36 -13.05 17.23 -10.17
N ASP A 37 -13.66 18.10 -9.37
CA ASP A 37 -13.12 19.42 -9.03
C ASP A 37 -11.80 19.32 -8.26
N LEU A 38 -11.67 18.28 -7.42
CA LEU A 38 -10.42 17.89 -6.76
C LEU A 38 -9.41 17.19 -7.70
N ARG A 39 -9.77 17.01 -8.98
CA ARG A 39 -9.01 16.24 -9.99
C ARG A 39 -8.75 14.79 -9.57
N GLY A 40 -9.66 14.22 -8.79
CA GLY A 40 -9.67 12.81 -8.42
C GLY A 40 -10.49 11.97 -9.39
N GLU A 41 -10.48 10.67 -9.15
CA GLU A 41 -11.22 9.68 -9.94
C GLU A 41 -12.34 9.05 -9.09
N PRO A 42 -13.62 9.29 -9.40
CA PRO A 42 -14.71 8.74 -8.62
C PRO A 42 -14.94 7.27 -8.96
N VAL A 43 -15.03 6.41 -7.95
CA VAL A 43 -15.43 5.00 -8.07
C VAL A 43 -16.62 4.76 -7.14
N ILE A 44 -17.70 4.18 -7.67
CA ILE A 44 -18.90 3.92 -6.89
C ILE A 44 -18.82 2.50 -6.32
N ILE A 45 -19.08 2.38 -5.03
CA ILE A 45 -19.18 1.07 -4.35
C ILE A 45 -20.54 0.94 -3.68
N GLN A 46 -21.01 -0.28 -3.53
CA GLN A 46 -22.19 -0.59 -2.73
C GLN A 46 -21.83 -0.60 -1.24
N ALA A 47 -22.83 -0.39 -0.38
CA ALA A 47 -22.63 -0.34 1.07
C ALA A 47 -21.96 -1.61 1.61
N GLU A 48 -22.33 -2.77 1.08
CA GLU A 48 -21.82 -4.09 1.49
C GLU A 48 -20.34 -4.27 1.14
N GLN A 49 -19.84 -3.52 0.14
CA GLN A 49 -18.46 -3.61 -0.33
C GLN A 49 -17.50 -2.73 0.47
N LYS A 50 -18.00 -1.83 1.32
CA LYS A 50 -17.17 -0.92 2.14
C LYS A 50 -16.13 -1.65 2.98
N VAL A 51 -16.53 -2.77 3.59
CA VAL A 51 -15.65 -3.57 4.45
C VAL A 51 -14.50 -4.13 3.64
N LEU A 52 -14.77 -4.70 2.46
CA LEU A 52 -13.74 -5.27 1.58
C LEU A 52 -12.83 -4.18 1.00
N TYR A 53 -13.40 -3.06 0.55
CA TYR A 53 -12.64 -1.90 0.10
C TYR A 53 -11.66 -1.41 1.17
N HIS A 54 -12.16 -1.20 2.40
CA HIS A 54 -11.36 -0.70 3.50
C HIS A 54 -10.27 -1.71 3.89
N ALA A 55 -10.60 -3.01 3.95
CA ALA A 55 -9.63 -4.06 4.21
C ALA A 55 -8.49 -4.06 3.16
N GLY A 56 -8.83 -3.95 1.87
CA GLY A 56 -7.84 -3.85 0.80
C GLY A 56 -6.92 -2.62 0.95
N ALA A 57 -7.48 -1.47 1.30
CA ALA A 57 -6.71 -0.25 1.57
C ALA A 57 -5.77 -0.42 2.78
N CYS A 58 -6.23 -1.06 3.86
CA CYS A 58 -5.41 -1.36 5.03
C CYS A 58 -4.26 -2.32 4.72
N VAL A 59 -4.50 -3.37 3.91
CA VAL A 59 -3.46 -4.31 3.47
C VAL A 59 -2.37 -3.59 2.68
N ALA A 60 -2.77 -2.69 1.77
CA ALA A 60 -1.83 -1.93 0.94
C ALA A 60 -1.11 -0.78 1.67
N SER A 61 -1.48 -0.45 2.91
CA SER A 61 -0.94 0.69 3.65
C SER A 61 -0.53 0.36 5.08
N ASN A 62 -1.50 0.16 5.98
CA ASN A 62 -1.24 -0.08 7.40
C ASN A 62 -0.42 -1.35 7.62
N TYR A 63 -0.71 -2.41 6.90
CA TYR A 63 -0.02 -3.69 7.09
C TYR A 63 1.41 -3.64 6.53
N VAL A 64 1.68 -2.81 5.53
CA VAL A 64 3.06 -2.55 5.07
C VAL A 64 3.91 -1.97 6.20
N VAL A 65 3.36 -1.09 7.04
CA VAL A 65 4.07 -0.56 8.21
C VAL A 65 4.38 -1.67 9.22
N ALA A 66 3.41 -2.55 9.49
CA ALA A 66 3.61 -3.68 10.39
C ALA A 66 4.67 -4.68 9.87
N VAL A 67 4.61 -5.03 8.57
CA VAL A 67 5.61 -5.89 7.92
C VAL A 67 7.00 -5.24 7.93
N PHE A 68 7.08 -3.93 7.69
CA PHE A 68 8.36 -3.22 7.72
C PHE A 68 8.97 -3.20 9.13
N HIS A 69 8.13 -3.04 10.17
CA HIS A 69 8.57 -3.15 11.55
C HIS A 69 9.10 -4.57 11.86
N LEU A 70 8.38 -5.62 11.43
CA LEU A 70 8.85 -7.00 11.58
C LEU A 70 10.20 -7.23 10.88
N ALA A 71 10.38 -6.69 9.68
CA ALA A 71 11.65 -6.78 8.95
C ALA A 71 12.80 -6.11 9.73
N ILE A 72 12.56 -4.96 10.36
CA ILE A 72 13.55 -4.31 11.25
C ILE A 72 13.92 -5.26 12.40
N SER A 73 12.92 -5.84 13.07
CA SER A 73 13.15 -6.76 14.20
C SER A 73 13.98 -7.98 13.81
N LEU A 74 13.77 -8.54 12.60
CA LEU A 74 14.58 -9.65 12.08
C LEU A 74 16.04 -9.24 11.84
N LEU A 75 16.28 -8.05 11.28
CA LEU A 75 17.66 -7.54 11.11
C LEU A 75 18.32 -7.23 12.45
N GLN A 76 17.56 -6.77 13.46
CA GLN A 76 18.08 -6.59 14.81
C GLN A 76 18.52 -7.92 15.44
N ALA A 77 17.75 -8.98 15.26
CA ALA A 77 18.14 -10.33 15.69
C ALA A 77 19.42 -10.83 14.97
N ALA A 78 19.66 -10.36 13.75
CA ALA A 78 20.91 -10.58 13.00
C ALA A 78 22.06 -9.63 13.40
N GLY A 79 21.89 -8.79 14.42
CA GLY A 79 22.95 -7.93 14.97
C GLY A 79 22.98 -6.49 14.45
N PHE A 80 21.98 -6.05 13.68
CA PHE A 80 21.92 -4.68 13.18
C PHE A 80 21.36 -3.72 14.24
N SER A 81 21.85 -2.47 14.27
CA SER A 81 21.16 -1.40 15.00
C SER A 81 19.82 -1.06 14.33
N PRO A 82 18.81 -0.55 15.07
CA PRO A 82 17.54 -0.13 14.49
C PRO A 82 17.70 0.85 13.31
N GLU A 83 18.62 1.82 13.45
CA GLU A 83 18.89 2.83 12.43
C GLU A 83 19.51 2.22 11.17
N THR A 84 20.44 1.27 11.36
CA THR A 84 21.12 0.59 10.24
C THR A 84 20.15 -0.34 9.52
N ALA A 85 19.33 -1.10 10.26
CA ALA A 85 18.28 -1.93 9.70
C ALA A 85 17.28 -1.09 8.88
N ARG A 86 16.78 0.02 9.44
CA ARG A 86 15.86 0.93 8.75
C ARG A 86 16.48 1.50 7.46
N ARG A 87 17.75 1.95 7.52
CA ARG A 87 18.48 2.46 6.35
C ARG A 87 18.66 1.41 5.27
N ALA A 88 18.93 0.16 5.64
CA ALA A 88 19.10 -0.94 4.69
C ALA A 88 17.77 -1.37 4.04
N LEU A 89 16.67 -1.36 4.81
CA LEU A 89 15.37 -1.83 4.36
C LEU A 89 14.59 -0.80 3.52
N LEU A 90 14.77 0.50 3.76
CA LEU A 90 14.03 1.54 3.03
C LEU A 90 14.24 1.46 1.49
N PRO A 91 15.46 1.35 0.96
CA PRO A 91 15.68 1.16 -0.47
C PRO A 91 14.99 -0.10 -1.03
N LEU A 92 14.93 -1.19 -0.26
CA LEU A 92 14.24 -2.42 -0.67
C LEU A 92 12.74 -2.20 -0.80
N LEU A 93 12.11 -1.52 0.17
CA LEU A 93 10.68 -1.19 0.10
C LEU A 93 10.38 -0.25 -1.08
N THR A 94 11.21 0.77 -1.29
CA THR A 94 11.08 1.68 -2.45
C THR A 94 11.23 0.94 -3.78
N GLY A 95 12.18 0.02 -3.90
CA GLY A 95 12.33 -0.81 -5.10
C GLY A 95 11.11 -1.69 -5.34
N THR A 96 10.55 -2.27 -4.27
CA THR A 96 9.35 -3.11 -4.33
C THR A 96 8.15 -2.32 -4.84
N THR A 97 7.89 -1.14 -4.29
CA THR A 97 6.76 -0.30 -4.73
C THR A 97 6.97 0.24 -6.15
N ALA A 98 8.20 0.59 -6.52
CA ALA A 98 8.52 1.02 -7.89
C ALA A 98 8.29 -0.10 -8.92
N ASN A 99 8.52 -1.37 -8.56
CA ASN A 99 8.24 -2.50 -9.44
C ASN A 99 6.72 -2.73 -9.62
N LEU A 100 5.94 -2.58 -8.54
CA LEU A 100 4.48 -2.66 -8.58
C LEU A 100 3.84 -1.55 -9.42
N GLN A 101 4.49 -0.40 -9.57
CA GLN A 101 4.03 0.66 -10.48
C GLN A 101 4.20 0.29 -11.96
N LYS A 102 5.14 -0.61 -12.29
CA LYS A 102 5.52 -0.95 -13.66
C LYS A 102 4.92 -2.27 -14.14
N THR A 103 4.59 -3.17 -13.23
CA THR A 103 4.25 -4.57 -13.54
C THR A 103 3.16 -5.10 -12.61
N LEU A 104 2.52 -6.19 -13.02
CA LEU A 104 1.54 -6.88 -12.19
C LEU A 104 2.21 -7.52 -10.95
N PRO A 105 1.49 -7.70 -9.82
CA PRO A 105 2.08 -8.24 -8.58
C PRO A 105 2.87 -9.54 -8.75
N ALA A 106 2.38 -10.47 -9.59
CA ALA A 106 3.07 -11.73 -9.85
C ALA A 106 4.43 -11.56 -10.56
N GLN A 107 4.59 -10.51 -11.35
CA GLN A 107 5.82 -10.18 -12.07
C GLN A 107 6.77 -9.30 -11.22
N ALA A 108 6.20 -8.48 -10.33
CA ALA A 108 6.98 -7.65 -9.40
C ALA A 108 7.62 -8.48 -8.27
N LEU A 109 7.07 -9.67 -7.99
CA LEU A 109 7.59 -10.59 -6.98
C LEU A 109 8.96 -11.16 -7.41
N THR A 110 9.95 -11.06 -6.52
CA THR A 110 11.31 -11.57 -6.76
C THR A 110 11.78 -12.43 -5.58
N GLY A 111 13.05 -12.86 -5.61
CA GLY A 111 13.65 -13.60 -4.50
C GLY A 111 13.24 -15.08 -4.43
N PRO A 112 13.45 -15.73 -3.27
CA PRO A 112 13.28 -17.18 -3.13
C PRO A 112 11.83 -17.63 -3.35
N ILE A 113 10.84 -16.79 -2.97
CA ILE A 113 9.42 -17.09 -3.21
C ILE A 113 9.13 -17.17 -4.71
N ALA A 114 9.57 -16.19 -5.50
CA ALA A 114 9.31 -16.14 -6.94
C ALA A 114 9.88 -17.35 -7.70
N ARG A 115 11.02 -17.89 -7.25
CA ARG A 115 11.67 -19.05 -7.87
C ARG A 115 11.33 -20.40 -7.22
N GLY A 116 10.45 -20.41 -6.21
CA GLY A 116 10.08 -21.64 -5.51
C GLY A 116 11.25 -22.30 -4.78
N ASP A 117 12.20 -21.51 -4.25
CA ASP A 117 13.32 -22.04 -3.47
C ASP A 117 12.85 -22.45 -2.07
N ILE A 118 12.28 -23.64 -1.98
CA ILE A 118 11.73 -24.20 -0.75
C ILE A 118 12.81 -24.35 0.33
N SER A 119 14.05 -24.65 -0.06
CA SER A 119 15.15 -24.83 0.90
C SER A 119 15.43 -23.56 1.69
N THR A 120 15.53 -22.42 1.00
CA THR A 120 15.67 -21.10 1.64
C THR A 120 14.44 -20.76 2.48
N LEU A 121 13.23 -21.04 1.98
CA LEU A 121 12.00 -20.73 2.71
C LEU A 121 11.85 -21.55 3.99
N SER A 122 12.19 -22.84 3.97
CA SER A 122 12.17 -23.69 5.17
C SER A 122 13.14 -23.18 6.24
N ALA A 123 14.32 -22.68 5.84
CA ALA A 123 15.28 -22.11 6.76
C ALA A 123 14.79 -20.82 7.44
N HIS A 124 13.88 -20.05 6.82
CA HIS A 124 13.31 -18.85 7.46
C HIS A 124 12.43 -19.15 8.68
N PHE A 125 11.90 -20.38 8.80
CA PHE A 125 11.01 -20.81 9.87
C PHE A 125 11.71 -21.66 10.95
N SER A 126 13.01 -21.90 10.79
CA SER A 126 13.83 -22.68 11.73
C SER A 126 14.46 -21.78 12.78
#